data_AF-X1GED8-F1
#
_entry.id   AF-X1GED8-F1
#
_cell.length_a   1.000
_cell.length_b   1.000
_cell.length_c   1.000
_cell.angle_alpha   90.00
_cell.angle_beta   90.00
_cell.angle_gamma   90.00
#
_symmetry.space_group_name_H-M   'P 1'
#
loop_
_entity.id
_entity.type
_entity.pdbx_description
1 polymer ?
#
loop_
_entity_poly.entity_id
_entity_poly.type
_entity_poly.pdbx_seq_one_letter_code
_entity_poly.pdbx_strand_id
1 'polypeptide(L)' 'GDHFEVRIPALSDRTIMVEVKLIATKGEYAGWRATRATGDFDLRTFSIRAYPVEKVPELRPGMSAYADWRARQ' A
#
# COMPACT_ATOMS: atom_id res chain seq x y z
N GLY A 1 -8.85 12.23 -0.04
CA GLY A 1 -9.08 10.78 0.12
C GLY A 1 -9.01 10.41 1.58
N ASP A 2 -8.92 9.12 1.88
CA ASP A 2 -8.69 8.63 3.25
C ASP A 2 -7.29 9.05 3.74
N HIS A 3 -7.17 9.36 5.03
CA HIS A 3 -5.94 9.84 5.66
C HIS A 3 -5.50 8.85 6.74
N PHE A 4 -4.23 8.47 6.74
CA PHE A 4 -3.68 7.60 7.78
C PHE A 4 -2.17 7.78 7.98
N GLU A 5 -1.70 7.31 9.13
CA GLU A 5 -0.29 7.33 9.49
C GLU A 5 0.47 6.15 8.90
N VAL A 6 1.67 6.43 8.39
CA VAL A 6 2.65 5.41 8.01
C VAL A 6 3.98 5.69 8.67
N ARG A 7 4.66 4.63 9.09
CA ARG A 7 6.00 4.67 9.68
C ARG A 7 7.06 4.38 8.61
N ILE A 8 8.10 5.22 8.54
CA ILE A 8 9.24 5.07 7.62
C ILE A 8 10.50 4.69 8.42
N PRO A 9 10.91 3.41 8.44
CA PRO A 9 12.06 2.99 9.25
C PRO A 9 13.39 3.65 8.82
N ALA A 10 13.54 3.94 7.52
CA ALA A 10 14.71 4.59 6.97
C ALA A 10 14.90 6.05 7.45
N LEU A 11 13.87 6.64 8.06
CA LEU A 11 13.89 8.00 8.62
C LEU A 11 13.77 7.95 10.16
N SER A 12 14.51 7.05 10.81
CA SER A 12 14.47 6.88 12.27
C SER A 12 13.07 6.60 12.81
N ASP A 13 12.34 5.71 12.14
CA ASP A 13 10.96 5.34 12.48
C ASP A 13 9.97 6.52 12.50
N ARG A 14 10.25 7.57 11.73
CA ARG A 14 9.35 8.73 11.60
C ARG A 14 7.99 8.33 11.07
N THR A 15 6.95 8.79 11.76
CA THR A 15 5.55 8.68 11.32
C THR A 15 5.18 9.89 10.47
N ILE A 16 4.51 9.66 9.34
CA ILE A 16 4.02 10.71 8.45
C ILE A 16 2.55 10.46 8.08
N MET A 17 1.80 11.55 7.90
CA MET A 17 0.43 11.50 7.42
C MET A 17 0.39 11.38 5.90
N VAL A 18 -0.35 10.39 5.38
CA VAL A 18 -0.55 10.19 3.95
C VAL A 18 -2.02 10.23 3.58
N GLU A 19 -2.29 10.69 2.36
CA GLU A 19 -3.61 10.73 1.76
C GLU A 19 -3.68 9.74 0.58
N VAL A 20 -4.71 8.89 0.55
CA VAL A 20 -5.00 8.04 -0.62
C VAL A 20 -5.52 8.90 -1.76
N LYS A 21 -4.82 8.89 -2.89
CA LYS A 21 -5.23 9.60 -4.11
C LYS A 21 -5.71 8.68 -5.23
N LEU A 22 -5.26 7.43 -5.26
CA LEU A 22 -5.67 6.47 -6.29
C LEU A 22 -5.84 5.09 -5.69
N ILE A 23 -6.94 4.44 -6.05
CA ILE A 23 -7.15 3.00 -5.88
C ILE A 23 -7.39 2.44 -7.27
N ALA A 24 -6.45 1.63 -7.77
CA ALA A 24 -6.53 1.02 -9.08
C ALA A 24 -6.73 -0.49 -8.93
N THR A 25 -7.78 -1.02 -9.57
CA THR A 25 -7.98 -2.45 -9.75
C THR A 25 -6.97 -2.95 -10.79
N LYS A 26 -6.04 -3.84 -10.43
CA LYS A 26 -5.17 -4.50 -11.43
C LYS A 26 -6.00 -5.58 -12.13
N GLY A 27 -6.69 -5.19 -13.19
CA GLY A 27 -7.70 -6.00 -13.87
C GLY A 27 -7.18 -6.91 -14.98
N GLU A 28 -6.24 -7.82 -14.69
CA GLU A 28 -5.84 -8.84 -15.68
C GLU A 28 -6.01 -10.26 -15.13
N TYR A 29 -7.27 -10.64 -14.87
CA TYR A 29 -7.69 -12.04 -14.80
C TYR A 29 -9.15 -12.18 -15.30
N ALA A 30 -9.39 -11.88 -16.59
CA ALA A 30 -10.61 -12.30 -17.30
C ALA A 30 -10.41 -13.66 -17.98
N GLY A 31 -9.92 -14.65 -17.23
CA GLY A 31 -9.69 -16.01 -17.72
C GLY A 31 -10.02 -17.02 -16.63
N TRP A 32 -11.22 -17.57 -16.67
CA TRP A 32 -11.64 -18.63 -15.75
C TRP A 32 -10.85 -19.91 -16.09
N ARG A 33 -9.80 -20.21 -15.34
CA ARG A 33 -9.13 -21.52 -15.39
C ARG A 33 -8.91 -22.02 -13.97
N ALA A 34 -9.68 -23.04 -13.60
CA ALA A 34 -9.51 -23.76 -12.34
C ALA A 34 -8.23 -24.60 -12.42
N THR A 35 -7.10 -24.09 -11.92
CA THR A 35 -5.90 -24.89 -11.71
C THR A 35 -6.07 -25.69 -10.41
N ARG A 36 -6.10 -27.02 -10.54
CA ARG A 36 -6.20 -27.95 -9.42
C ARG A 36 -5.03 -27.75 -8.44
N ALA A 37 -5.36 -27.39 -7.21
CA ALA A 37 -4.70 -27.77 -5.97
C ALA A 37 -3.17 -27.98 -6.00
N THR A 38 -2.39 -26.90 -6.08
CA THR A 38 -1.12 -26.77 -5.32
C THR A 38 -0.74 -25.28 -5.23
N GLY A 39 -0.96 -24.64 -4.09
CA GLY A 39 -0.26 -23.41 -3.69
C GLY A 39 -0.50 -22.08 -4.44
N ASP A 40 -1.24 -22.03 -5.55
CA ASP A 40 -1.45 -20.77 -6.27
C ASP A 40 -2.61 -19.95 -5.68
N PHE A 41 -2.27 -18.90 -4.93
CA PHE A 41 -3.21 -17.89 -4.49
C PHE A 41 -3.60 -16.98 -5.66
N ASP A 42 -4.88 -16.99 -6.05
CA ASP A 42 -5.47 -15.96 -6.92
C ASP A 42 -5.66 -14.66 -6.11
N LEU A 43 -4.56 -13.90 -5.95
CA LEU A 43 -4.60 -12.60 -5.29
C LEU A 43 -5.23 -11.58 -6.23
N ARG A 44 -6.56 -11.44 -6.14
CA ARG A 44 -7.29 -10.24 -6.58
C ARG A 44 -6.67 -9.01 -5.91
N THR A 45 -5.65 -8.43 -6.55
CA THR A 45 -4.85 -7.37 -5.97
C THR A 45 -5.31 -6.04 -6.52
N PHE A 46 -5.50 -5.07 -5.63
CA PHE A 46 -5.60 -3.67 -5.99
C PHE A 46 -4.31 -2.96 -5.57
N SER A 47 -3.93 -1.93 -6.31
CA SER A 47 -2.84 -1.05 -5.89
C SER A 47 -3.41 0.25 -5.36
N ILE A 48 -2.97 0.64 -4.16
CA ILE A 48 -3.23 1.96 -3.58
C ILE A 48 -2.02 2.84 -3.82
N ARG A 49 -2.24 4.10 -4.22
CA ARG A 49 -1.23 5.15 -4.17
C ARG A 49 -1.64 6.19 -3.13
N ALA A 50 -0.85 6.28 -2.07
CA ALA A 50 -0.95 7.30 -1.05
C ALA A 50 0.23 8.27 -1.16
N TYR A 51 -0.02 9.55 -0.87
CA TYR A 51 0.97 10.61 -0.96
C TYR A 51 1.08 11.31 0.40
N PRO A 52 2.29 11.71 0.83
CA PRO A 52 2.44 12.54 2.03
C PRO A 52 1.59 13.81 1.92
N VAL A 53 0.85 14.13 2.99
CA VAL A 53 0.09 15.38 3.09
C VAL A 53 1.05 16.57 3.13
N GLU A 54 2.14 16.42 3.87
CA GLU A 54 3.22 17.40 3.97
C GLU A 54 4.44 16.96 3.17
N LYS A 55 5.22 17.93 2.68
CA LYS A 55 6.47 17.64 1.99
C LYS A 55 7.47 17.05 2.99
N VAL A 56 7.99 15.86 2.70
CA VAL A 56 9.06 15.20 3.46
C VAL A 56 10.31 15.16 2.58
N PRO A 57 11.22 16.14 2.66
CA PRO A 57 12.37 16.25 1.75
C PRO A 57 13.32 15.04 1.81
N GLU A 58 13.35 14.35 2.93
CA GLU A 58 14.23 13.21 3.19
C GLU A 58 13.68 11.90 2.63
N LEU A 59 12.39 11.85 2.26
CA LEU A 59 11.76 10.67 1.72
C LEU A 59 12.21 10.44 0.27
N ARG A 60 12.85 9.30 0.00
CA ARG A 60 13.35 8.93 -1.33
C ARG A 60 12.61 7.73 -1.92
N PRO A 61 12.50 7.64 -3.25
CA PRO A 61 11.96 6.45 -3.90
C PRO A 61 12.69 5.18 -3.46
N GLY A 62 11.93 4.10 -3.23
CA GLY A 62 12.48 2.81 -2.77
C GLY A 62 12.48 2.62 -1.25
N MET A 63 12.19 3.65 -0.46
CA MET A 63 11.99 3.49 0.98
C MET A 63 10.71 2.69 1.27
N SER A 64 10.77 1.81 2.26
CA SER A 64 9.62 1.08 2.77
C SER A 64 8.79 1.94 3.73
N ALA A 65 7.49 1.70 3.76
CA ALA A 65 6.54 2.32 4.66
C ALA A 65 5.66 1.24 5.28
N TYR A 66 5.43 1.33 6.59
CA TYR A 66 4.60 0.40 7.34
C TYR A 66 3.35 1.13 7.80
N ALA A 67 2.18 0.60 7.43
CA ALA A 67 0.90 1.06 7.94
C ALA A 67 0.46 0.08 9.04
N ASP A 68 0.25 0.57 10.26
CA ASP A 68 -0.37 -0.22 11.33
C ASP A 68 -1.90 -0.08 11.24
N TRP A 69 -2.56 -1.14 10.78
CA TRP A 69 -4.01 -1.15 10.64
C TRP A 69 -4.75 -1.39 11.96
N ARG A 70 -4.08 -1.96 12.98
CA ARG A 70 -4.70 -2.22 14.29
C ARG A 70 -4.86 -0.94 15.09
N ALA A 71 -3.99 0.04 14.89
CA ALA A 71 -4.06 1.35 15.52
C ALA A 71 -5.25 2.21 15.03
N ARG A 72 -5.99 1.79 13.98
CA ARG A 72 -7.16 2.50 13.43
C ARG A 72 -8.51 2.01 14.00
N GLN A 73 -8.54 0.98 14.86
CA GLN A 73 -9.77 0.45 15.46
C GLN A 73 -10.31 1.33 16.58
#